data_AF-A0A6N2TNE8-F1
#
_entry.id   AF-A0A6N2TNE8-F1
#
_cell.length_a   1.000
_cell.length_b   1.000
_cell.length_c   1.000
_cell.angle_alpha   90.00
_cell.angle_beta   90.00
_cell.angle_gamma   90.00
#
_symmetry.space_group_name_H-M   'P 1'
#
loop_
_entity.id
_entity.type
_entity.pdbx_description
1 polymer ?
#
loop_
_entity_poly.entity_id
_entity_poly.type
_entity_poly.pdbx_seq_one_letter_code
_entity_poly.pdbx_strand_id
1 'polypeptide(L)'
;MKVYLKTDDMLFSGGNGTGLSFYIKYAEESTDDNPVVIAKGIDENGKEFEEKININDIDLRNASYVEMSALEAYYDVDRGNSLSSFPQETGHMGLNERCDLISSFEKVIQDMNKLGKYDLQMFYMRNMNTYLNLERQKKA
;
A
#
# COMPACT_ATOMS: atom_id res chain seq x y z
N MET A 1 -6.67 8.79 19.85
CA MET A 1 -6.26 8.06 18.63
C MET A 1 -6.37 6.57 18.92
N LYS A 2 -7.22 5.85 18.18
CA LYS A 2 -7.37 4.39 18.30
C LYS A 2 -6.35 3.77 17.34
N VAL A 3 -5.39 3.02 17.88
CA VAL A 3 -4.33 2.36 17.11
C VAL A 3 -4.62 0.86 17.13
N TYR A 4 -4.63 0.22 15.96
CA TYR A 4 -4.73 -1.23 15.86
C TYR A 4 -3.33 -1.84 15.97
N LEU A 5 -3.19 -2.91 16.75
CA LEU A 5 -1.96 -3.69 16.86
C LEU A 5 -2.17 -5.01 16.12
N LYS A 6 -1.14 -5.49 15.43
CA LYS A 6 -1.17 -6.73 14.65
C LYS A 6 -1.39 -7.95 15.56
N THR A 7 -2.35 -8.80 15.19
CA THR A 7 -2.55 -10.16 15.74
C THR A 7 -2.22 -11.21 14.66
N ASP A 8 -2.18 -12.48 15.04
CA ASP A 8 -1.75 -13.58 14.15
C ASP A 8 -2.63 -13.75 12.90
N ASP A 9 -3.91 -13.34 12.96
CA ASP A 9 -4.86 -13.39 11.85
C ASP A 9 -4.78 -12.17 10.91
N MET A 10 -3.94 -11.18 11.23
CA MET A 10 -3.79 -9.95 10.44
C MET A 10 -2.57 -10.04 9.53
N LEU A 11 -2.74 -9.62 8.28
CA LEU A 11 -1.64 -9.40 7.33
C LEU A 11 -0.87 -8.12 7.67
N PHE A 12 -1.62 -7.07 8.00
CA PHE A 12 -1.09 -5.74 8.26
C PHE A 12 -1.82 -5.05 9.40
N SER A 13 -1.11 -4.18 10.10
CA SER A 13 -1.70 -3.20 11.00
C SER A 13 -0.82 -1.95 11.03
N GLY A 14 -1.40 -0.78 10.83
CA GLY A 14 -0.65 0.47 10.73
C GLY A 14 -1.49 1.66 10.32
N GLY A 15 -0.83 2.66 9.76
CA GLY A 15 -1.40 3.92 9.29
C GLY A 15 -0.36 4.72 8.53
N ASN A 16 -0.75 5.88 7.98
CA ASN A 16 0.15 6.74 7.20
C ASN A 16 0.48 8.08 7.87
N GLY A 17 -0.09 8.35 9.05
CA GLY A 17 0.21 9.54 9.84
C GLY A 17 -0.80 10.69 9.67
N THR A 18 -1.79 10.56 8.78
CA THR A 18 -2.88 11.56 8.64
C THR A 18 -3.95 11.45 9.72
N GLY A 19 -3.95 10.35 10.48
CA GLY A 19 -5.06 9.92 11.33
C GLY A 19 -5.70 8.62 10.84
N LEU A 20 -5.50 8.28 9.56
CA LEU A 20 -5.85 6.98 9.00
C LEU A 20 -5.06 5.86 9.68
N SER A 21 -5.76 4.93 10.32
CA SER A 21 -5.18 3.73 10.92
C SER A 21 -6.12 2.53 10.77
N PHE A 22 -5.57 1.41 10.31
CA PHE A 22 -6.34 0.23 9.95
C PHE A 22 -5.52 -1.04 10.07
N TYR A 23 -6.22 -2.17 10.08
CA TYR A 23 -5.63 -3.49 9.87
C TYR A 23 -6.19 -4.12 8.60
N ILE A 24 -5.48 -5.11 8.09
CA ILE A 24 -5.89 -5.93 6.95
C ILE A 24 -5.82 -7.40 7.37
N LYS A 25 -6.85 -8.17 7.04
CA LYS A 25 -6.87 -9.63 7.19
C LYS A 25 -7.57 -10.29 6.01
N TYR A 26 -7.38 -11.59 5.85
CA TYR A 26 -8.14 -12.35 4.85
C TYR A 26 -9.65 -12.28 5.15
N ALA A 27 -10.43 -12.16 4.08
CA ALA A 27 -11.87 -12.41 4.14
C ALA A 27 -12.12 -13.93 4.23
N GLU A 28 -13.26 -14.33 4.78
CA GLU A 28 -13.58 -15.77 4.93
C GLU A 28 -13.71 -16.48 3.57
N GLU A 29 -14.17 -15.75 2.56
CA GLU A 29 -14.31 -16.23 1.18
C GLU A 29 -13.02 -16.18 0.35
N SER A 30 -11.90 -15.76 0.94
CA SER A 30 -10.64 -15.61 0.23
C SER A 30 -10.10 -16.95 -0.24
N THR A 31 -9.61 -16.99 -1.47
CA THR A 31 -8.99 -18.17 -2.08
C THR A 31 -7.73 -17.75 -2.83
N ASP A 32 -6.89 -18.71 -3.23
CA ASP A 32 -5.68 -18.41 -4.01
C ASP A 32 -6.03 -17.77 -5.37
N ASP A 33 -7.10 -18.22 -6.03
CA ASP A 33 -7.55 -17.70 -7.33
C ASP A 33 -8.31 -16.37 -7.22
N ASN A 34 -8.96 -16.14 -6.06
CA ASN A 34 -9.72 -14.94 -5.77
C ASN A 34 -9.35 -14.41 -4.36
N PRO A 35 -8.16 -13.79 -4.24
CA PRO A 35 -7.65 -13.27 -2.98
C PRO A 35 -8.44 -12.03 -2.55
N VAL A 36 -9.26 -12.19 -1.52
CA VAL A 36 -10.06 -11.11 -0.92
C VAL A 36 -9.57 -10.83 0.50
N VAL A 37 -9.43 -9.56 0.84
CA VAL A 37 -9.09 -9.10 2.18
C VAL A 37 -10.11 -8.09 2.69
N ILE A 38 -10.19 -7.95 4.02
CA ILE A 38 -10.96 -6.91 4.70
C ILE A 38 -9.97 -5.94 5.33
N ALA A 39 -10.09 -4.66 4.99
CA ALA A 39 -9.47 -3.57 5.69
C ALA A 39 -10.48 -2.92 6.63
N LYS A 40 -10.15 -2.79 7.92
CA LYS A 40 -11.01 -2.14 8.89
C LYS A 40 -10.21 -1.19 9.76
N GLY A 41 -10.76 -0.01 10.02
CA GLY A 41 -10.01 1.03 10.69
C GLY A 41 -10.79 2.27 11.05
N ILE A 42 -10.03 3.33 11.30
CA ILE A 42 -10.48 4.70 11.52
C ILE A 42 -9.88 5.57 10.41
N ASP A 43 -10.68 6.43 9.80
CA ASP A 43 -10.25 7.38 8.77
C ASP A 43 -9.56 8.63 9.38
N GLU A 44 -9.06 9.51 8.53
CA GLU A 44 -8.41 10.76 8.94
C GLU A 44 -9.32 11.71 9.75
N ASN A 45 -10.64 11.51 9.71
CA ASN A 45 -11.64 12.31 10.42
C ASN A 45 -12.11 11.63 11.74
N GLY A 46 -11.55 10.46 12.08
CA GLY A 46 -11.93 9.73 13.28
C GLY A 46 -13.16 8.83 13.13
N LYS A 47 -13.65 8.60 11.90
CA LYS A 47 -14.81 7.75 11.62
C LYS A 47 -14.39 6.32 11.31
N GLU A 48 -15.15 5.34 11.80
CA GLU A 48 -14.91 3.93 11.50
C GLU A 48 -15.22 3.60 10.03
N PHE A 49 -14.40 2.76 9.42
CA PHE A 49 -14.62 2.23 8.07
C PHE A 49 -14.31 0.74 7.99
N GLU A 50 -14.90 0.09 6.99
CA GLU A 50 -14.63 -1.28 6.60
C GLU A 50 -14.71 -1.36 5.07
N GLU A 51 -13.66 -1.91 4.45
CA GLU A 51 -13.55 -2.05 3.00
C GLU A 51 -13.17 -3.50 2.66
N LYS A 52 -13.89 -4.08 1.70
CA LYS A 52 -13.59 -5.40 1.14
C LYS A 52 -12.85 -5.19 -0.17
N ILE A 53 -11.63 -5.75 -0.25
CA ILE A 53 -10.72 -5.50 -1.36
C ILE A 53 -10.36 -6.85 -1.99
N ASN A 54 -10.58 -6.97 -3.29
CA ASN A 54 -10.05 -8.06 -4.08
C ASN A 54 -8.66 -7.65 -4.59
N ILE A 55 -7.62 -8.42 -4.24
CA ILE A 55 -6.25 -8.10 -4.61
C ILE A 55 -6.10 -8.04 -6.13
N ASN A 56 -6.83 -8.88 -6.87
CA ASN A 56 -6.77 -8.92 -8.33
C ASN A 56 -7.32 -7.63 -8.98
N ASP A 57 -8.27 -6.95 -8.33
CA ASP A 57 -8.95 -5.77 -8.89
C ASP A 57 -8.19 -4.45 -8.66
N ILE A 58 -7.15 -4.45 -7.82
CA ILE A 58 -6.37 -3.24 -7.51
C ILE A 58 -5.68 -2.66 -8.76
N ASP A 59 -6.08 -1.46 -9.18
CA ASP A 59 -5.41 -0.70 -10.25
C ASP A 59 -4.34 0.23 -9.66
N LEU A 60 -3.06 -0.10 -9.84
CA LEU A 60 -1.95 0.70 -9.32
C LEU A 60 -1.82 2.09 -9.95
N ARG A 61 -2.52 2.36 -11.06
CA ARG A 61 -2.61 3.71 -11.65
C ARG A 61 -3.76 4.53 -11.09
N ASN A 62 -4.59 3.94 -10.24
CA ASN A 62 -5.69 4.59 -9.56
C ASN A 62 -6.04 3.81 -8.28
N ALA A 63 -5.17 3.86 -7.27
CA ALA A 63 -5.33 3.12 -6.02
C ALA A 63 -5.39 4.05 -4.79
N SER A 64 -6.18 3.65 -3.79
CA SER A 64 -6.17 4.23 -2.46
C SER A 64 -4.97 3.74 -1.65
N TYR A 65 -4.64 4.44 -0.56
CA TYR A 65 -3.59 4.00 0.35
C TYR A 65 -3.88 2.62 0.97
N VAL A 66 -5.15 2.32 1.21
CA VAL A 66 -5.60 1.05 1.78
C VAL A 66 -5.42 -0.08 0.76
N GLU A 67 -5.80 0.12 -0.50
CA GLU A 67 -5.59 -0.85 -1.57
C GLU A 67 -4.10 -1.11 -1.82
N MET A 68 -3.27 -0.06 -1.86
CA MET A 68 -1.82 -0.24 -2.01
C MET A 68 -1.23 -1.03 -0.84
N SER A 69 -1.64 -0.73 0.39
CA SER A 69 -1.20 -1.45 1.59
C SER A 69 -1.69 -2.90 1.61
N ALA A 70 -2.90 -3.18 1.08
CA ALA A 70 -3.42 -4.54 0.92
C ALA A 70 -2.57 -5.37 -0.03
N LEU A 71 -2.20 -4.79 -1.19
CA LEU A 71 -1.32 -5.44 -2.14
C LEU A 71 0.07 -5.70 -1.54
N GLU A 72 0.67 -4.69 -0.89
CA GLU A 72 1.98 -4.79 -0.23
C GLU A 72 2.00 -5.90 0.83
N ALA A 73 0.95 -5.97 1.66
CA ALA A 73 0.83 -6.95 2.74
C ALA A 73 0.54 -8.36 2.24
N TYR A 74 -0.29 -8.51 1.20
CA TYR A 74 -0.62 -9.82 0.63
C TYR A 74 0.60 -10.49 0.01
N TYR A 75 1.43 -9.73 -0.73
CA TYR A 75 2.64 -10.26 -1.37
C TYR A 75 3.89 -10.22 -0.47
N ASP A 76 3.74 -9.86 0.82
CA ASP A 76 4.83 -9.72 1.79
C ASP A 76 6.03 -8.93 1.23
N VAL A 77 5.74 -7.76 0.64
CA VAL A 77 6.75 -6.93 -0.04
C VAL A 77 7.81 -6.47 0.97
N ASP A 78 9.08 -6.79 0.67
CA ASP A 78 10.24 -6.34 1.44
C ASP A 78 10.37 -4.81 1.41
N ARG A 79 10.14 -4.17 2.56
CA ARG A 79 10.28 -2.71 2.77
C ARG A 79 11.73 -2.29 3.04
N GLY A 80 12.66 -3.24 3.14
CA GLY A 80 14.02 -3.01 3.62
C GLY A 80 14.01 -2.39 5.02
N ASN A 81 14.90 -1.42 5.26
CA ASN A 81 14.94 -0.68 6.53
C ASN A 81 13.98 0.52 6.57
N SER A 82 13.05 0.63 5.61
CA SER A 82 12.08 1.73 5.54
C SER A 82 10.79 1.38 6.27
N LEU A 83 10.09 2.41 6.77
CA LEU A 83 8.74 2.26 7.34
C LEU A 83 7.70 1.88 6.26
N SER A 84 7.95 2.23 5.00
CA SER A 84 7.09 1.93 3.86
C SER A 84 7.92 1.77 2.58
N SER A 85 7.45 0.94 1.65
CA SER A 85 8.01 0.84 0.30
C SER A 85 7.51 1.94 -0.66
N PHE A 86 6.50 2.73 -0.26
CA PHE A 86 5.84 3.72 -1.12
C PHE A 86 6.63 5.04 -1.25
N PRO A 87 6.37 5.83 -2.32
CA PRO A 87 6.80 7.22 -2.42
C PRO A 87 6.26 8.04 -1.25
N GLN A 88 7.05 9.01 -0.76
CA GLN A 88 6.69 9.81 0.41
C GLN A 88 5.34 10.54 0.28
N GLU A 89 4.95 10.92 -0.95
CA GLU A 89 3.69 11.63 -1.19
C GLU A 89 2.44 10.82 -0.84
N THR A 90 2.52 9.48 -0.81
CA THR A 90 1.38 8.64 -0.41
C THR A 90 1.12 8.69 1.10
N GLY A 91 2.10 9.15 1.88
CA GLY A 91 1.98 9.32 3.33
C GLY A 91 0.97 10.39 3.76
N HIS A 92 0.50 11.22 2.82
CA HIS A 92 -0.48 12.27 3.08
C HIS A 92 -1.89 11.93 2.63
N MET A 93 -2.11 10.71 2.11
CA MET A 93 -3.39 10.33 1.53
C MET A 93 -4.48 10.10 2.60
N GLY A 94 -5.67 10.67 2.40
CA GLY A 94 -6.89 10.31 3.12
C GLY A 94 -7.46 8.96 2.68
N LEU A 95 -8.45 8.42 3.40
CA LEU A 95 -9.08 7.12 3.10
C LEU A 95 -9.57 7.02 1.65
N ASN A 96 -10.20 8.08 1.14
CA ASN A 96 -10.83 8.09 -0.19
C ASN A 96 -9.97 8.71 -1.29
N GLU A 97 -8.76 9.19 -0.95
CA GLU A 97 -7.85 9.73 -1.95
C GLU A 97 -7.21 8.61 -2.76
N ARG A 98 -7.01 8.85 -4.04
CA ARG A 98 -6.43 7.88 -4.97
C ARG A 98 -5.29 8.52 -5.75
N CYS A 99 -4.29 7.71 -6.11
CA CYS A 99 -3.17 8.16 -6.92
C CYS A 99 -2.79 7.14 -8.00
N ASP A 100 -2.00 7.61 -8.96
CA ASP A 100 -1.22 6.75 -9.85
C ASP A 100 0.12 6.46 -9.16
N LEU A 101 0.22 5.32 -8.47
CA LEU A 101 1.41 4.92 -7.71
C LEU A 101 2.64 4.79 -8.62
N ILE A 102 2.46 4.32 -9.85
CA ILE A 102 3.55 4.15 -10.82
C ILE A 102 4.11 5.53 -11.20
N SER A 103 3.22 6.47 -11.52
CA SER A 103 3.62 7.87 -11.80
C SER A 103 4.27 8.53 -10.56
N SER A 104 3.78 8.24 -9.35
CA SER A 104 4.39 8.70 -8.10
C SER A 104 5.84 8.20 -7.93
N PHE A 105 6.11 6.94 -8.26
CA PHE A 105 7.47 6.40 -8.27
C PHE A 105 8.34 7.08 -9.33
N GLU A 106 7.87 7.20 -10.56
CA GLU A 106 8.62 7.86 -11.65
C GLU A 106 9.05 9.27 -11.26
N LYS A 107 8.13 10.04 -10.67
CA LYS A 107 8.41 11.40 -10.19
C LYS A 107 9.48 11.42 -9.10
N VAL A 108 9.36 10.62 -8.04
CA VAL A 108 10.35 10.64 -6.95
C VAL A 108 11.72 10.14 -7.42
N ILE A 109 11.76 9.16 -8.33
CA ILE A 109 13.01 8.67 -8.96
C ILE A 109 13.69 9.80 -9.73
N GLN A 110 12.94 10.56 -10.53
CA GLN A 110 13.46 11.71 -11.27
C GLN A 110 14.00 12.79 -10.34
N ASP A 111 13.29 13.09 -9.26
CA ASP A 111 13.70 14.10 -8.29
C ASP A 111 14.96 13.67 -7.53
N MET A 112 15.06 12.41 -7.10
CA MET A 112 16.26 11.88 -6.45
C MET A 112 17.47 11.91 -7.37
N ASN A 113 17.29 11.63 -8.66
CA ASN A 113 18.34 11.76 -9.67
C ASN A 113 18.84 13.21 -9.80
N LYS A 114 17.93 14.19 -9.87
CA LYS A 114 18.29 15.63 -9.94
C LYS A 114 19.04 16.10 -8.70
N LEU A 115 18.69 15.57 -7.53
CA LEU A 115 19.34 15.89 -6.25
C LEU A 115 20.67 15.15 -6.04
N GLY A 116 21.09 14.27 -6.96
CA GLY A 116 22.28 13.43 -6.82
C GLY A 116 22.16 12.39 -5.70
N LYS A 117 20.93 12.03 -5.29
CA LYS A 117 20.63 11.07 -4.22
C LYS A 117 20.44 9.66 -4.80
N TYR A 118 21.49 9.13 -5.42
CA TYR A 118 21.43 7.89 -6.19
C TYR A 118 21.03 6.65 -5.37
N ASP A 119 21.43 6.55 -4.10
CA ASP A 119 21.01 5.43 -3.24
C ASP A 119 19.49 5.41 -3.03
N LEU A 120 18.90 6.58 -2.81
CA LEU A 120 17.46 6.73 -2.63
C LEU A 120 16.71 6.56 -3.96
N GLN A 121 17.29 7.00 -5.06
CA GLN A 121 16.78 6.70 -6.40
C GLN A 121 16.71 5.19 -6.65
N MET A 122 17.79 4.44 -6.37
CA MET A 122 17.83 2.99 -6.53
C MET A 122 16.82 2.27 -5.64
N PHE A 123 16.63 2.75 -4.40
CA PHE A 123 15.58 2.26 -3.52
C PHE A 123 14.19 2.38 -4.15
N TYR A 124 13.83 3.57 -4.64
CA TYR A 124 12.52 3.76 -5.29
C TYR A 124 12.38 2.99 -6.61
N MET A 125 13.45 2.87 -7.40
CA MET A 125 13.45 2.04 -8.62
C MET A 125 13.21 0.56 -8.29
N ARG A 126 13.83 0.02 -7.23
CA ARG A 126 13.61 -1.35 -6.79
C ARG A 126 12.15 -1.57 -6.41
N ASN A 127 11.58 -0.68 -5.59
CA ASN A 127 10.20 -0.80 -5.15
C ASN A 127 9.21 -0.66 -6.31
N MET A 128 9.41 0.30 -7.21
CA MET A 128 8.60 0.46 -8.43
C MET A 128 8.58 -0.84 -9.26
N ASN A 129 9.75 -1.46 -9.47
CA ASN A 129 9.84 -2.71 -10.21
C ASN A 129 9.12 -3.87 -9.52
N THR A 130 9.15 -3.93 -8.18
CA THR A 130 8.34 -4.89 -7.42
C THR A 130 6.86 -4.73 -7.78
N TYR A 131 6.31 -3.52 -7.68
CA TYR A 131 4.90 -3.26 -7.99
C TYR A 131 4.52 -3.54 -9.45
N LEU A 132 5.38 -3.18 -10.41
CA LEU A 132 5.17 -3.51 -11.83
C LEU A 132 5.20 -5.01 -12.11
N ASN A 133 5.93 -5.80 -11.32
CA ASN A 133 5.94 -7.25 -11.44
C ASN A 133 4.68 -7.86 -10.81
N LEU A 134 4.25 -7.36 -9.65
CA LEU A 134 3.01 -7.78 -9.01
C LEU A 134 1.79 -7.54 -9.92
N GLU A 135 1.74 -6.39 -10.61
CA GLU A 135 0.66 -6.11 -11.56
C GLU A 135 0.59 -7.14 -12.71
N ARG A 136 1.73 -7.69 -13.11
CA ARG A 136 1.79 -8.77 -14.13
C ARG A 136 1.37 -10.12 -13.56
N GLN A 137 1.75 -10.42 -12.32
CA GLN A 137 1.42 -11.69 -11.66
C GLN A 137 -0.09 -11.82 -11.40
N LYS A 138 -0.75 -10.73 -11.00
CA LYS A 138 -2.21 -10.71 -10.82
C LYS A 138 -3.01 -11.06 -12.07
N LYS A 139 -2.41 -10.92 -13.26
CA LYS A 139 -3.04 -11.16 -14.58
C LYS A 139 -2.70 -12.54 -15.16
N ALA A 140 -1.84 -13.31 -14.50
CA ALA A 140 -1.36 -14.62 -14.95
C ALA A 140 -2.21 -15.74 -14.35
#